data_AF-A0A7X0DK06-F1
#
_entry.id   AF-A0A7X0DK06-F1
#
_cell.length_a   1.000
_cell.length_b   1.000
_cell.length_c   1.000
_cell.angle_alpha   90.00
_cell.angle_beta   90.00
_cell.angle_gamma   90.00
#
_symmetry.space_group_name_H-M   'P 1'
#
loop_
_entity.id
_entity.type
_entity.pdbx_description
1 polymer ?
#
loop_
_entity_poly.entity_id
_entity_poly.type
_entity_poly.pdbx_seq_one_letter_code
_entity_poly.pdbx_strand_id
1 'polypeptide(L)'
;MEAAEKNIAELYDQGILISNGGGPRYYFDNINDIKPEMLADSIRNAELAALEFAKHSSSKLGKIKNANQGYFEFLPIDRSLGAHECCPKKILRIVATVSYYLD
;
A
#
# COMPACT_ATOMS: atom_id res chain seq x y z
N MET A 1 -4.66 -4.46 -21.47
CA MET A 1 -3.29 -4.17 -20.98
C MET A 1 -2.26 -4.89 -21.83
N GLU A 2 -2.34 -6.22 -21.93
CA GLU A 2 -1.52 -7.00 -22.90
C GLU A 2 -1.71 -6.51 -24.35
N ALA A 3 -2.92 -6.08 -24.71
CA ALA A 3 -3.19 -5.46 -26.01
C ALA A 3 -2.43 -4.14 -26.24
N ALA A 4 -2.19 -3.32 -25.20
CA ALA A 4 -1.44 -2.07 -25.35
C ALA A 4 0.06 -2.34 -25.56
N GLU A 5 0.60 -3.35 -24.86
CA GLU A 5 1.98 -3.81 -25.07
C GLU A 5 2.15 -4.43 -26.47
N LYS A 6 1.18 -5.21 -26.95
CA LYS A 6 1.15 -5.73 -28.33
C LYS A 6 1.10 -4.63 -29.38
N ASN A 7 0.28 -3.60 -29.17
CA ASN A 7 0.18 -2.47 -30.09
C ASN A 7 1.49 -1.67 -30.18
N ILE A 8 2.30 -1.61 -29.12
CA ILE A 8 3.62 -0.97 -29.15
C ILE A 8 4.57 -1.74 -30.07
N ALA A 9 4.53 -3.08 -30.04
CA ALA A 9 5.33 -3.91 -30.93
C ALA A 9 4.89 -3.76 -32.41
N GLU A 10 3.58 -3.70 -32.67
CA GLU A 10 3.05 -3.47 -34.02
C GLU A 10 3.45 -2.10 -34.59
N LEU A 11 3.51 -1.05 -33.76
CA LEU A 11 3.96 0.27 -34.16
C LEU A 11 5.47 0.29 -34.49
N TYR A 12 6.26 -0.53 -33.80
CA TYR A 12 7.67 -0.73 -34.12
C TYR A 12 7.86 -1.39 -35.50
N ASP A 13 7.06 -2.42 -35.81
CA ASP A 13 7.06 -3.09 -37.12
C ASP A 13 6.62 -2.16 -38.27
N GLN A 14 5.81 -1.14 -37.96
CA GLN A 14 5.42 -0.08 -38.90
C GLN A 14 6.50 1.02 -39.07
N GLY A 15 7.67 0.87 -38.45
CA GLY A 15 8.76 1.84 -38.52
C GLY A 15 8.52 3.11 -37.70
N ILE A 16 7.51 3.12 -36.83
CA ILE A 16 7.22 4.23 -35.93
C ILE A 16 8.06 4.03 -34.66
N LEU A 17 9.15 4.80 -34.55
CA LEU A 17 10.01 4.73 -33.38
C LEU A 17 9.33 5.38 -32.17
N ILE A 18 8.81 4.55 -31.27
CA ILE A 18 8.32 5.00 -29.98
C ILE A 18 9.52 5.14 -29.03
N SER A 19 10.08 6.35 -28.95
CA SER A 19 11.04 6.72 -27.92
C SER A 19 10.31 6.91 -26.59
N ASN A 20 9.98 5.82 -25.90
CA ASN A 20 9.52 5.89 -24.52
C ASN A 20 10.66 5.40 -23.62
N GLY A 21 11.54 6.32 -23.21
CA GLY A 21 12.74 6.01 -22.42
C GLY A 21 12.48 5.37 -21.04
N GLY A 22 11.22 5.13 -20.65
CA GLY A 22 10.86 4.54 -19.36
C GLY A 22 9.71 3.53 -19.38
N GLY A 23 9.23 3.09 -20.54
CA GLY A 23 8.11 2.13 -20.62
C GLY A 23 6.76 2.70 -20.11
N PRO A 24 5.70 1.87 -20.03
CA PRO A 24 4.40 2.30 -19.52
C PRO A 24 4.46 2.61 -18.02
N ARG A 25 3.72 3.65 -17.60
CA ARG A 25 3.47 3.95 -16.19
C ARG A 25 2.03 3.66 -15.80
N TYR A 26 1.87 3.01 -14.67
CA TYR A 26 0.60 2.57 -14.11
C TYR A 26 0.24 3.44 -12.91
N TYR A 27 -1.02 3.85 -12.80
CA TYR A 27 -1.56 4.63 -11.69
C TYR A 27 -2.84 3.98 -11.18
N PHE A 28 -3.11 4.15 -9.88
CA PHE A 28 -4.34 3.69 -9.24
C PHE A 28 -5.11 4.93 -8.77
N ASP A 29 -6.29 5.15 -9.32
CA ASP A 29 -7.12 6.34 -9.13
C ASP A 29 -8.16 6.17 -8.01
N ASN A 30 -8.69 4.96 -7.83
CA ASN A 30 -9.76 4.66 -6.87
C ASN A 30 -9.26 4.43 -5.42
N ILE A 31 -8.24 5.16 -4.98
CA ILE A 31 -7.70 5.01 -3.63
C ILE A 31 -8.70 5.44 -2.56
N ASN A 32 -9.59 6.39 -2.86
CA ASN A 32 -10.51 6.93 -1.87
C ASN A 32 -11.60 5.93 -1.44
N ASP A 33 -11.90 4.94 -2.27
CA ASP A 33 -12.92 3.94 -1.98
C ASP A 33 -12.41 2.90 -0.96
N ILE A 34 -11.11 2.57 -1.02
CA ILE A 34 -10.50 1.54 -0.16
C ILE A 34 -9.88 2.10 1.13
N LYS A 35 -9.56 3.39 1.16
CA LYS A 35 -8.93 4.06 2.32
C LYS A 35 -9.68 3.85 3.64
N PRO A 36 -11.02 4.04 3.73
CA PRO A 36 -11.73 3.94 5.01
C PRO A 36 -11.66 2.53 5.61
N GLU A 37 -11.85 1.50 4.77
CA GLU A 37 -11.82 0.09 5.19
C GLU A 37 -10.42 -0.30 5.67
N MET A 38 -9.38 0.02 4.89
CA MET A 38 -8.00 -0.29 5.28
C MET A 38 -7.57 0.40 6.58
N LEU A 39 -8.01 1.64 6.80
CA LEU A 39 -7.74 2.35 8.05
C LEU A 39 -8.44 1.67 9.23
N ALA A 40 -9.71 1.32 9.08
CA ALA A 40 -10.47 0.64 10.13
C ALA A 40 -9.82 -0.71 10.51
N ASP A 41 -9.38 -1.47 9.51
CA ASP A 41 -8.68 -2.74 9.73
C ASP A 41 -7.32 -2.54 10.41
N SER A 42 -6.57 -1.49 10.03
CA SER A 42 -5.29 -1.17 10.65
C SER A 42 -5.46 -0.80 12.14
N ILE A 43 -6.48 -0.02 12.47
CA ILE A 43 -6.80 0.35 13.86
C ILE A 43 -7.21 -0.89 14.66
N ARG A 44 -8.07 -1.74 14.11
CA ARG A 44 -8.51 -2.98 14.78
C ARG A 44 -7.35 -3.93 15.05
N ASN A 45 -6.43 -4.07 14.09
CA ASN A 45 -5.22 -4.88 14.27
C ASN A 45 -4.31 -4.31 15.36
N ALA A 46 -4.18 -2.98 15.45
CA ALA A 46 -3.40 -2.34 16.50
C ALA A 46 -4.01 -2.56 17.89
N GLU A 47 -5.33 -2.52 18.00
CA GLU A 47 -6.06 -2.85 19.24
C GLU A 47 -5.86 -4.31 19.66
N LEU A 48 -6.01 -5.25 18.73
CA LEU A 48 -5.78 -6.68 18.99
C LEU A 48 -4.34 -6.95 19.46
N ALA A 49 -3.35 -6.31 18.83
CA ALA A 49 -1.96 -6.42 19.26
C ALA A 49 -1.77 -5.88 20.69
N ALA A 50 -2.37 -4.73 21.00
CA ALA A 50 -2.29 -4.13 22.33
C ALA A 50 -2.93 -5.00 23.42
N LEU A 51 -4.06 -5.66 23.10
CA LEU A 51 -4.70 -6.63 23.99
C LEU A 51 -3.80 -7.83 24.30
N GLU A 52 -3.12 -8.38 23.28
CA GLU A 52 -2.16 -9.48 23.50
C GLU A 52 -0.96 -9.02 24.36
N PHE A 53 -0.43 -7.80 24.14
CA PHE A 53 0.61 -7.26 25.01
C PHE A 53 0.16 -7.14 26.47
N ALA A 54 -1.03 -6.60 26.72
CA ALA A 54 -1.59 -6.46 28.06
C ALA A 54 -1.76 -7.82 28.75
N LYS A 55 -2.28 -8.81 28.02
CA LYS A 55 -2.42 -10.19 28.49
C LYS A 55 -1.07 -10.80 28.89
N HIS A 56 -0.05 -10.63 28.05
CA HIS A 56 1.30 -11.14 28.34
C HIS A 56 2.03 -10.38 29.45
N SER A 57 1.67 -9.11 29.72
CA SER A 57 2.23 -8.32 30.82
C SER A 57 1.47 -8.46 32.14
N SER A 58 0.42 -9.30 32.19
CA SER A 58 -0.51 -9.38 33.34
C SER A 58 -1.14 -8.03 33.71
N SER A 59 -1.30 -7.15 32.73
CA SER A 59 -1.91 -5.82 32.88
C SER A 59 -3.24 -5.77 32.14
N LYS A 60 -4.07 -4.79 32.47
CA LYS A 60 -5.28 -4.46 31.70
C LYS A 60 -4.95 -3.41 30.66
N LEU A 61 -5.56 -3.54 29.48
CA LEU A 61 -5.48 -2.50 28.47
C LEU A 61 -6.28 -1.28 28.93
N GLY A 62 -5.60 -0.15 29.10
CA GLY A 62 -6.17 1.12 29.51
C GLY A 62 -6.61 1.99 28.33
N LYS A 63 -6.79 3.29 28.60
CA LYS A 63 -7.21 4.27 27.58
C LYS A 63 -6.13 4.48 26.52
N ILE A 64 -6.54 4.93 25.33
CA ILE A 64 -5.63 5.42 24.29
C ILE A 64 -4.88 6.65 24.83
N LYS A 65 -3.55 6.55 24.83
CA LYS A 65 -2.63 7.65 25.15
C LYS A 65 -2.35 8.51 23.93
N ASN A 66 -2.11 7.88 22.79
CA ASN A 66 -1.82 8.55 21.53
C ASN A 66 -2.30 7.70 20.35
N ALA A 67 -2.74 8.35 19.28
CA ALA A 67 -3.08 7.69 18.04
C ALA A 67 -2.52 8.52 16.87
N ASN A 68 -1.80 7.85 15.98
CA ASN A 68 -1.25 8.45 14.78
C ASN A 68 -1.52 7.55 13.59
N GLN A 69 -2.08 8.13 12.53
CA GLN A 69 -2.23 7.48 11.24
C GLN A 69 -1.04 7.85 10.36
N GLY A 70 -0.29 6.84 9.91
CA GLY A 70 0.75 6.98 8.90
C GLY A 70 0.17 7.15 7.49
N TYR A 71 1.05 7.41 6.52
CA TYR A 71 0.66 7.62 5.14
C TYR A 71 0.24 6.31 4.45
N PHE A 72 -0.63 6.45 3.46
CA PHE A 72 -0.85 5.40 2.46
C PHE A 72 0.34 5.38 1.49
N GLU A 73 0.92 4.21 1.30
CA GLU A 73 2.11 3.99 0.48
C GLU A 73 1.83 2.90 -0.55
N PHE A 74 2.21 3.15 -1.81
CA PHE A 74 2.27 2.11 -2.83
C PHE A 74 3.67 1.55 -2.93
N LEU A 75 3.78 0.23 -2.85
CA LEU A 75 5.03 -0.50 -2.98
C LEU A 75 4.98 -1.38 -4.23
N PRO A 76 6.12 -1.56 -4.94
CA PRO A 76 6.21 -2.55 -5.99
C PRO A 76 6.11 -3.96 -5.38
N ILE A 77 5.53 -4.91 -6.12
CA ILE A 77 5.48 -6.32 -5.68
C ILE A 77 6.89 -6.91 -5.62
N ASP A 78 7.68 -6.66 -6.66
CA ASP A 78 9.09 -7.00 -6.68
C ASP A 78 9.90 -5.79 -6.25
N ARG A 79 10.57 -5.90 -5.10
CA ARG A 79 11.37 -4.81 -4.53
C ARG A 79 12.67 -4.55 -5.28
N SER A 80 13.05 -5.42 -6.21
CA SER A 80 14.17 -5.19 -7.14
C SER A 80 13.78 -4.23 -8.27
N LEU A 81 12.48 -4.11 -8.57
CA LEU A 81 11.96 -3.10 -9.47
C LEU A 81 11.93 -1.76 -8.72
N GLY A 82 12.52 -0.73 -9.32
CA GLY A 82 12.65 0.59 -8.69
C GLY A 82 11.30 1.28 -8.43
N ALA A 83 10.87 2.12 -9.37
CA ALA A 83 9.67 2.92 -9.22
C ALA A 83 8.40 2.05 -9.31
N HIS A 84 7.49 2.18 -8.33
CA HIS A 84 6.24 1.41 -8.29
C HIS A 84 5.33 1.68 -9.49
N GLU A 85 5.45 2.84 -10.13
CA GLU A 85 4.70 3.22 -11.34
C GLU A 85 5.01 2.31 -12.52
N CYS A 86 6.17 1.64 -12.53
CA CYS A 86 6.51 0.68 -13.58
C CYS A 86 5.81 -0.69 -13.38
N CYS A 87 5.18 -0.91 -12.21
CA CYS A 87 4.53 -2.17 -11.86
C CYS A 87 3.00 -2.05 -12.03
N PRO A 88 2.36 -2.90 -12.85
CA PRO A 88 0.90 -2.90 -12.98
C PRO A 88 0.20 -3.38 -11.70
N LYS A 89 0.85 -4.28 -10.95
CA LYS A 89 0.39 -4.74 -9.65
C LYS A 89 1.24 -4.11 -8.55
N LYS A 90 0.58 -3.63 -7.50
CA LYS A 90 1.21 -2.90 -6.39
C LYS A 90 0.65 -3.39 -5.06
N ILE A 91 1.44 -3.20 -4.01
CA ILE A 91 1.00 -3.42 -2.63
C ILE A 91 0.62 -2.05 -2.07
N LEU A 92 -0.62 -1.91 -1.62
CA LEU A 92 -1.04 -0.73 -0.87
C LEU A 92 -0.83 -0.99 0.63
N ARG A 93 -0.13 -0.08 1.29
CA ARG A 93 0.19 -0.17 2.72
C ARG A 93 -0.32 1.06 3.47
N ILE A 94 -0.87 0.83 4.65
CA ILE A 94 -1.12 1.84 5.67
C ILE A 94 -0.61 1.33 7.01
N VAL A 95 -0.15 2.25 7.85
CA VAL A 95 0.24 1.97 9.23
C VAL A 95 -0.55 2.88 10.15
N ALA A 96 -1.29 2.30 11.09
CA ALA A 96 -1.86 3.02 12.23
C ALA A 96 -1.06 2.67 13.49
N THR A 97 -0.59 3.70 14.19
CA THR A 97 0.17 3.56 15.44
C THR A 97 -0.70 4.06 16.58
N VAL A 98 -1.07 3.16 17.50
CA VAL A 98 -1.85 3.51 18.69
C VAL A 98 -1.08 3.10 19.94
N SER A 99 -0.95 4.01 20.89
CA SER A 99 -0.32 3.77 22.19
C SER A 99 -1.39 3.78 23.27
N TYR A 100 -1.32 2.81 24.18
CA TYR A 100 -2.26 2.63 25.29
C TYR A 100 -1.55 2.74 26.63
N TYR A 101 -2.29 3.08 27.66
CA TYR A 101 -1.87 2.83 29.04
C TYR A 101 -2.06 1.34 29.38
N LEU A 102 -1.25 0.82 30.29
CA LEU A 102 -1.39 -0.52 30.86
C LEU A 102 -1.55 -0.34 32.37
N ASP A 103 -2.60 -0.96 32.94
CA ASP A 103 -2.94 -0.92 34.37
C ASP A 103 -2.65 -2.26 35.06
#